data_AF-A0A7J2L5L1-F1
#
_entry.id   AF-A0A7J2L5L1-F1
#
_cell.length_a   1.000
_cell.length_b   1.000
_cell.length_c   1.000
_cell.angle_alpha   90.00
_cell.angle_beta   90.00
_cell.angle_gamma   90.00
#
_symmetry.space_group_name_H-M   'P 1'
#
loop_
_entity.id
_entity.type
_entity.pdbx_description
1 polymer ?
#
loop_
_entity_poly.entity_id
_entity_poly.type
_entity_poly.pdbx_seq_one_letter_code
_entity_poly.pdbx_strand_id
1 'polypeptide(L)'
;MVFEKEKEAFDIRTFTTEILNRVDSNTRRIRSIEQRLNLLESRISSLEEKLIDEIDKLGRGFEQLQLDVKAVSESLKVLRAEMLKMNKNMEKTALKAEVKELATLLDLYNPIKSSFVTKEEVRRMLEELEKKITQR
;
A
#
# COMPACT_ATOMS: atom_id res chain seq x y z
N MET A 1 -53.83 -83.90 6.57
CA MET A 1 -52.68 -83.63 7.47
C MET A 1 -52.52 -82.13 7.54
N VAL A 2 -52.84 -81.56 8.70
CA VAL A 2 -52.73 -80.11 8.96
C VAL A 2 -51.35 -79.89 9.54
N PHE A 3 -50.51 -79.11 8.84
CA PHE A 3 -49.23 -78.66 9.38
C PHE A 3 -49.51 -77.58 10.42
N GLU A 4 -49.52 -77.98 11.69
CA GLU A 4 -49.45 -77.05 12.81
C GLU A 4 -48.08 -76.36 12.76
N LYS A 5 -48.12 -75.06 12.48
CA LYS A 5 -46.97 -74.17 12.50
C LYS A 5 -46.56 -74.03 13.97
N GLU A 6 -45.53 -74.76 14.38
CA GLU A 6 -44.90 -74.60 15.70
C GLU A 6 -44.58 -73.11 15.89
N LYS A 7 -45.24 -72.49 16.88
CA LYS A 7 -44.85 -71.17 17.34
C LYS A 7 -43.48 -71.32 17.98
N GLU A 8 -42.44 -70.87 17.29
CA GLU A 8 -41.09 -70.74 17.87
C GLU A 8 -41.23 -70.04 19.23
N ALA A 9 -40.94 -70.78 20.30
CA ALA A 9 -40.95 -70.23 21.64
C ALA A 9 -39.94 -69.08 21.68
N PHE A 10 -40.36 -67.93 22.19
CA PHE A 10 -39.47 -66.78 22.39
C PHE A 10 -38.31 -67.21 23.30
N ASP A 11 -37.15 -67.44 22.69
CA ASP A 11 -35.96 -67.85 23.42
C ASP A 11 -35.32 -66.63 24.09
N ILE A 12 -35.55 -66.52 25.39
CA ILE A 12 -34.99 -65.49 26.27
C ILE A 12 -33.45 -65.43 26.14
N ARG A 13 -32.79 -66.56 25.85
CA ARG A 13 -31.33 -66.59 25.67
C ARG A 13 -30.91 -65.88 24.39
N THR A 14 -31.60 -66.14 23.28
CA THR A 14 -31.36 -65.45 22.01
C THR A 14 -31.61 -63.95 22.14
N PHE A 15 -32.71 -63.56 22.81
CA PHE A 15 -33.00 -62.15 23.09
C PHE A 15 -31.92 -61.45 23.94
N THR A 16 -31.46 -62.12 25.01
CA THR A 16 -30.42 -61.58 25.90
C THR A 16 -29.07 -61.44 25.17
N THR A 17 -28.75 -62.39 24.29
CA THR A 17 -27.52 -62.36 23.47
C THR A 17 -27.56 -61.21 22.47
N GLU A 18 -28.70 -60.98 21.82
CA GLU A 18 -28.90 -59.85 20.91
C GLU A 18 -28.79 -58.49 21.64
N ILE A 19 -29.33 -58.40 22.87
CA ILE A 19 -29.14 -57.20 23.71
C ILE A 19 -27.66 -57.00 24.03
N LEU A 20 -26.94 -58.04 24.46
CA LEU A 20 -25.51 -57.94 24.75
C LEU A 20 -24.71 -57.47 23.52
N ASN A 21 -24.99 -58.03 22.35
CA ASN A 21 -24.35 -57.61 21.09
C ASN A 21 -24.64 -56.15 20.75
N ARG A 22 -25.87 -55.69 20.98
CA ARG A 22 -26.24 -54.27 20.78
C ARG A 22 -25.56 -53.35 21.78
N VAL A 23 -25.47 -53.75 23.04
CA VAL A 23 -24.75 -52.99 24.08
C VAL A 23 -23.28 -52.89 23.71
N ASP A 24 -22.63 -53.98 23.33
CA ASP A 24 -21.22 -53.98 22.93
C ASP A 24 -20.97 -53.12 21.68
N SER A 25 -21.84 -53.21 20.69
CA SER A 25 -21.78 -52.37 19.49
C SER A 25 -21.92 -50.89 19.84
N ASN A 26 -22.88 -50.55 20.70
CA ASN A 26 -23.08 -49.18 21.18
C ASN A 26 -21.89 -48.69 22.00
N THR A 27 -21.30 -49.51 22.88
CA THR A 27 -20.08 -49.16 23.62
C THR A 27 -18.91 -48.88 22.68
N ARG A 28 -18.72 -49.68 21.62
CA ARG A 28 -17.69 -49.42 20.61
C ARG A 28 -17.94 -48.09 19.88
N ARG A 29 -19.20 -47.82 19.53
CA ARG A 29 -19.58 -46.55 18.88
C ARG A 29 -19.34 -45.35 19.78
N ILE A 30 -19.70 -45.44 21.07
CA ILE A 30 -19.47 -44.39 22.06
C ILE A 30 -17.97 -44.08 22.18
N ARG A 31 -17.12 -45.11 22.34
CA ARG A 31 -15.66 -44.91 22.39
C ARG A 31 -15.11 -44.23 21.13
N SER A 32 -15.61 -44.60 19.95
CA SER A 32 -15.21 -43.93 18.71
C SER A 32 -15.66 -42.47 18.65
N ILE A 33 -16.83 -42.14 19.21
CA ILE A 33 -17.33 -40.76 19.28
C ILE A 33 -16.48 -39.96 20.25
N GLU A 34 -16.16 -40.49 21.43
CA GLU A 34 -15.28 -39.84 22.42
C GLU A 34 -13.91 -39.52 21.84
N GLN A 35 -13.29 -40.47 21.13
CA GLN A 35 -12.02 -40.22 20.44
C GLN A 35 -12.11 -39.11 19.39
N ARG A 36 -13.21 -39.05 18.64
CA ARG A 36 -13.44 -37.99 17.65
C ARG A 36 -13.70 -36.64 18.31
N LEU A 37 -14.40 -36.61 19.44
CA LEU A 37 -14.65 -35.41 20.23
C LEU A 37 -13.33 -34.85 20.77
N ASN A 38 -12.49 -35.68 21.37
CA ASN A 38 -11.18 -35.25 21.87
C ASN A 38 -10.29 -34.68 20.74
N LEU A 39 -10.34 -35.30 19.55
CA LEU A 39 -9.62 -34.78 18.38
C LEU A 39 -10.19 -33.43 17.92
N LEU A 40 -11.51 -33.27 17.92
CA LEU A 40 -12.16 -32.01 17.57
C LEU A 40 -11.81 -30.90 18.56
N GLU A 41 -11.85 -31.20 19.86
CA GLU A 41 -11.50 -30.26 20.92
C GLU A 41 -10.05 -29.78 20.75
N SER A 42 -9.10 -30.70 20.53
CA SER A 42 -7.71 -30.34 20.24
C SER A 42 -7.54 -29.47 18.98
N ARG A 43 -8.32 -29.74 17.93
CA ARG A 43 -8.32 -28.91 16.71
C ARG A 43 -8.91 -27.52 16.95
N ILE A 44 -9.96 -27.43 17.76
CA ILE A 44 -10.58 -26.15 18.13
C ILE A 44 -9.58 -25.32 18.93
N SER A 45 -8.95 -25.88 19.96
CA SER A 45 -7.93 -25.16 20.73
C SER A 45 -6.78 -24.66 19.85
N SER A 46 -6.28 -25.49 18.92
CA SER A 46 -5.24 -25.07 17.97
C SER A 46 -5.71 -23.97 17.01
N LEU A 47 -6.98 -23.98 16.60
CA LEU A 47 -7.56 -22.91 15.79
C LEU A 47 -7.72 -21.62 16.58
N GLU A 48 -8.13 -21.70 17.85
CA GLU A 48 -8.25 -20.55 18.74
C GLU A 48 -6.90 -19.89 18.97
N GLU A 49 -5.85 -20.67 19.26
CA GLU A 49 -4.47 -20.16 19.39
C GLU A 49 -4.02 -19.43 18.11
N LYS A 50 -4.23 -20.05 16.94
CA LYS A 50 -3.88 -19.41 15.66
C LYS A 50 -4.67 -18.14 15.39
N LEU A 51 -5.94 -18.10 15.77
CA LEU A 51 -6.78 -16.92 15.61
C LEU A 51 -6.28 -15.78 16.50
N ILE A 52 -5.91 -16.07 17.75
CA ILE A 52 -5.32 -15.09 18.67
C ILE A 52 -4.02 -14.53 18.07
N ASP A 53 -3.13 -15.41 17.59
CA ASP A 53 -1.87 -14.99 16.97
C ASP A 53 -2.09 -14.11 15.73
N GLU A 54 -3.05 -14.46 14.86
CA GLU A 54 -3.35 -13.65 13.68
C GLU A 54 -4.00 -12.31 14.04
N ILE A 55 -4.87 -12.26 15.06
CA ILE A 55 -5.42 -11.00 15.56
C ILE A 55 -4.30 -10.09 16.08
N ASP A 56 -3.33 -10.63 16.82
CA ASP A 56 -2.19 -9.88 17.33
C ASP A 56 -1.27 -9.37 16.21
N LYS A 57 -1.05 -10.17 15.17
CA LYS A 57 -0.30 -9.73 13.97
C LYS A 57 -1.03 -8.62 13.23
N LEU A 58 -2.34 -8.75 13.06
CA LEU A 58 -3.17 -7.71 12.44
C LEU A 58 -3.13 -6.43 13.25
N GLY A 59 -3.23 -6.50 14.58
CA GLY A 59 -3.12 -5.35 15.48
C GLY A 59 -1.80 -4.61 15.29
N ARG A 60 -0.67 -5.33 15.30
CA ARG A 60 0.66 -4.76 15.03
C ARG A 60 0.77 -4.16 13.62
N GLY A 61 0.19 -4.82 12.62
CA GLY A 61 0.13 -4.32 11.25
C GLY A 61 -0.65 -2.99 11.15
N PHE A 62 -1.77 -2.87 11.85
CA PHE A 62 -2.55 -1.63 11.92
C PHE A 62 -1.80 -0.50 12.61
N GLU A 63 -1.10 -0.78 13.71
CA GLU A 63 -0.26 0.22 14.39
C GLU A 63 0.84 0.74 13.48
N GLN A 64 1.54 -0.15 12.77
CA GLN A 64 2.58 0.23 11.82
C GLN A 64 2.00 1.07 10.67
N LEU A 65 0.88 0.65 10.08
CA LEU A 65 0.19 1.42 9.04
C LEU A 65 -0.21 2.81 9.54
N GLN A 66 -0.66 2.94 10.79
CA GLN A 66 -0.99 4.24 11.37
C GLN A 66 0.25 5.15 11.49
N LEU A 67 1.41 4.60 11.86
CA LEU A 67 2.67 5.32 11.90
C LEU A 67 3.11 5.77 10.51
N ASP A 68 3.04 4.87 9.52
CA ASP A 68 3.43 5.15 8.14
C ASP A 68 2.54 6.25 7.53
N VAL A 69 1.22 6.18 7.75
CA VAL A 69 0.27 7.22 7.30
C VAL A 69 0.58 8.57 7.94
N LYS A 70 0.94 8.60 9.23
CA LYS A 70 1.36 9.84 9.89
C LYS A 70 2.65 10.41 9.28
N ALA A 71 3.63 9.56 9.01
CA ALA A 71 4.90 9.97 8.39
C ALA A 71 4.70 10.52 6.97
N VAL A 72 3.85 9.87 6.17
CA VAL A 72 3.46 10.35 4.83
C VAL A 72 2.73 11.69 4.93
N SER A 73 1.79 11.82 5.87
CA SER A 73 1.07 13.09 6.10
C SER A 73 2.03 14.24 6.42
N GLU A 74 3.02 13.99 7.27
CA GLU A 74 4.02 15.00 7.62
C GLU A 74 4.92 15.36 6.43
N SER A 75 5.36 14.37 5.67
CA SER A 75 6.14 14.58 4.44
C SER A 75 5.37 15.42 3.42
N LEU A 76 4.06 15.18 3.28
CA LEU A 76 3.18 15.97 2.40
C LEU A 76 3.03 17.42 2.87
N LYS A 77 2.99 17.68 4.19
CA LYS A 77 2.97 19.06 4.70
C LYS A 77 4.27 19.80 4.37
N VAL A 78 5.42 19.13 4.54
CA VAL A 78 6.73 19.70 4.20
C VAL A 78 6.81 20.03 2.72
N LEU A 79 6.45 19.07 1.84
CA LEU A 79 6.41 19.27 0.39
C LEU A 79 5.47 20.43 0.01
N ARG A 80 4.30 20.53 0.64
CA ARG A 80 3.38 21.64 0.40
C ARG A 80 3.99 22.99 0.78
N ALA A 81 4.70 23.05 1.91
CA ALA A 81 5.38 24.26 2.34
C ALA A 81 6.52 24.66 1.38
N GLU A 82 7.29 23.69 0.88
CA GLU A 82 8.31 23.93 -0.14
C GLU A 82 7.72 24.39 -1.47
N MET A 83 6.65 23.78 -1.95
CA MET A 83 5.97 24.22 -3.18
C MET A 83 5.48 25.67 -3.05
N LEU A 84 4.94 26.07 -1.91
CA LEU A 84 4.54 27.47 -1.67
C LEU A 84 5.74 28.43 -1.68
N LYS A 85 6.88 28.03 -1.10
CA LYS A 85 8.11 28.84 -1.17
C LYS A 85 8.65 28.93 -2.59
N MET A 86 8.65 27.82 -3.32
CA MET A 86 9.08 27.77 -4.72
C MET A 86 8.23 28.68 -5.60
N ASN A 87 6.89 28.64 -5.44
CA ASN A 87 5.98 29.48 -6.20
C ASN A 87 6.25 30.98 -5.94
N LYS A 88 6.41 31.38 -4.67
CA LYS A 88 6.78 32.77 -4.32
C LYS A 88 8.12 33.20 -4.90
N ASN A 89 9.09 32.29 -4.96
CA ASN A 89 10.40 32.57 -5.54
C ASN A 89 10.33 32.67 -7.07
N MET A 90 9.52 31.85 -7.73
CA MET A 90 9.27 31.94 -9.16
C MET A 90 8.61 33.27 -9.53
N GLU A 91 7.56 33.68 -8.81
CA GLU A 91 6.90 34.99 -9.01
C GLU A 91 7.90 36.15 -8.90
N LYS A 92 8.73 36.15 -7.84
CA LYS A 92 9.77 37.17 -7.66
C LYS A 92 10.83 37.16 -8.77
N THR A 93 11.18 35.98 -9.27
CA THR A 93 12.18 35.84 -10.33
C THR A 93 11.63 36.35 -11.66
N ALA A 94 10.38 36.03 -11.99
CA ALA A 94 9.67 36.56 -13.14
C ALA A 94 9.60 38.10 -13.09
N LEU A 95 9.17 38.66 -11.95
CA LEU A 95 9.15 40.12 -11.73
C LEU A 95 10.53 40.76 -11.91
N LYS A 96 11.61 40.13 -11.41
CA LYS A 96 12.98 40.64 -11.57
C LYS A 96 13.43 40.61 -13.03
N ALA A 97 13.05 39.59 -13.80
CA ALA A 97 13.36 39.51 -15.23
C ALA A 97 12.64 40.62 -16.01
N GLU A 98 11.35 40.82 -15.77
CA GLU A 98 10.57 41.90 -16.39
C GLU A 98 11.14 43.29 -16.07
N VAL A 99 11.49 43.54 -14.81
CA VAL A 99 12.12 44.81 -14.40
C VAL A 99 13.49 45.01 -15.08
N LYS A 100 14.26 43.93 -15.27
CA LYS A 100 15.55 44.00 -15.97
C LYS A 100 15.37 44.29 -17.46
N GLU A 101 14.38 43.69 -18.11
CA GLU A 101 14.05 43.99 -19.50
C GLU A 101 13.61 45.45 -19.67
N LEU A 102 12.74 45.94 -18.79
CA LEU A 102 12.35 47.35 -18.74
C LEU A 102 13.55 48.27 -18.55
N ALA A 103 14.46 47.95 -17.62
CA ALA A 103 15.69 48.72 -17.41
C ALA A 103 16.59 48.74 -18.65
N THR A 104 16.68 47.61 -19.36
CA THR A 104 17.48 47.49 -20.59
C THR A 104 16.87 48.31 -21.73
N LEU A 105 15.54 48.29 -21.87
CA LEU A 105 14.80 49.15 -22.80
C LEU A 105 15.01 50.64 -22.47
N LEU A 106 14.95 51.00 -21.20
CA LEU A 106 15.15 52.38 -20.75
C LEU A 106 16.58 52.85 -21.01
N ASP A 107 17.59 51.99 -20.79
CA ASP A 107 18.98 52.28 -21.13
C ASP A 107 19.19 52.44 -22.65
N LEU A 108 18.48 51.67 -23.48
CA LEU A 108 18.51 51.80 -24.94
C LEU A 108 17.87 53.11 -25.43
N TYR A 109 16.80 53.55 -24.76
CA TYR A 109 16.06 54.76 -25.11
C TYR A 109 16.64 56.04 -24.49
N ASN A 110 17.50 55.91 -23.47
CA ASN A 110 18.11 57.05 -22.80
C ASN A 110 19.12 57.73 -23.74
N PRO A 111 18.84 58.97 -24.20
CA PRO A 111 19.71 59.66 -25.16
C PRO A 111 21.08 60.04 -24.59
N ILE A 112 21.31 59.92 -23.27
CA ILE A 112 22.60 60.17 -22.62
C ILE A 112 23.53 58.95 -22.73
N LYS A 113 22.98 57.72 -22.79
CA LYS A 113 23.74 56.47 -22.92
C LYS A 113 23.63 55.82 -24.30
N SER A 114 22.54 56.08 -25.01
CA SER A 114 22.30 55.56 -26.35
C SER A 114 23.25 56.22 -27.35
N SER A 115 24.27 55.46 -27.75
CA SER A 115 25.14 55.81 -28.87
C SER A 115 24.49 55.24 -30.12
N PHE A 116 23.68 56.05 -30.80
CA PHE A 116 23.11 55.68 -32.09
C PHE A 116 24.22 55.67 -33.14
N VAL A 117 24.69 54.48 -33.49
CA VAL A 117 25.66 54.26 -34.56
C VAL A 117 24.93 54.04 -35.89
N THR A 118 25.44 54.67 -36.93
CA THR A 118 24.95 54.52 -38.31
C THR A 118 25.38 53.19 -38.92
N LYS A 119 24.66 52.73 -39.96
CA LYS A 119 24.97 51.47 -40.68
C LYS A 119 26.43 51.37 -41.12
N GLU A 120 27.01 52.50 -41.54
CA GLU A 120 28.40 52.58 -41.99
C GLU A 120 29.42 52.54 -40.85
N GLU A 121 29.05 52.95 -39.64
CA GLU A 121 29.90 52.83 -38.45
C GLU A 121 29.91 51.39 -37.93
N VAL A 122 28.76 50.72 -37.93
CA VAL A 122 28.67 49.28 -37.58
C VAL A 122 29.50 48.43 -38.55
N ARG A 123 29.43 48.74 -39.85
CA ARG A 123 30.21 48.03 -40.89
C ARG A 123 31.72 48.18 -40.66
N ARG A 124 32.18 49.39 -40.34
CA ARG A 124 33.59 49.66 -40.00
C ARG A 124 34.04 48.94 -38.74
N MET A 125 33.21 48.87 -37.70
CA MET A 125 33.53 48.14 -36.47
C MET A 125 33.65 46.63 -36.71
N LEU A 126 32.79 46.04 -37.55
CA LEU A 126 32.85 44.63 -37.91
C LEU A 126 34.11 44.29 -38.71
N GLU A 127 34.49 45.12 -39.68
CA GLU A 127 35.72 44.95 -40.48
C GLU A 127 36.99 45.07 -39.61
N GLU A 128 37.01 45.95 -38.60
CA GLU A 128 38.10 46.03 -37.62
C GLU A 128 38.18 44.79 -36.70
N LEU A 129 37.03 44.23 -36.32
CA LEU A 129 36.94 43.00 -35.53
C LEU A 129 37.44 41.78 -36.31
N GLU A 130 37.03 41.64 -37.58
CA GLU A 130 37.55 40.58 -38.47
C GLU A 130 39.06 40.66 -38.63
N LYS A 131 39.61 41.87 -38.80
CA LYS A 131 41.07 42.08 -38.87
C LYS A 131 41.78 41.67 -37.57
N LYS A 132 41.19 41.96 -36.40
CA LYS A 132 41.77 41.55 -35.10
C LYS A 132 41.71 40.04 -34.86
N ILE A 133 40.67 39.36 -35.33
CA ILE A 133 40.54 37.90 -35.20
C ILE A 133 41.47 37.18 -36.18
N THR A 134 41.67 37.74 -37.37
CA THR A 134 42.55 37.17 -38.42
C THR A 134 44.04 37.45 -38.18
N GLN A 135 44.39 38.34 -37.25
CA GLN A 135 45.77 38.64 -36.83
C GLN A 135 46.22 37.87 -35.57
N ARG A 136 45.46 36.88 -35.09
CA ARG A 136 45.89 35.89 -34.09
C ARG A 136 46.06 34.53 -34.74
#